data_AF-A0A538DF01-F1
#
_entry.id   AF-A0A538DF01-F1
#
_cell.length_a   1.000
_cell.length_b   1.000
_cell.length_c   1.000
_cell.angle_alpha   90.00
_cell.angle_beta   90.00
_cell.angle_gamma   90.00
#
_symmetry.space_group_name_H-M   'P 1'
#
loop_
_entity.id
_entity.type
_entity.pdbx_description
1 polymer ?
#
loop_
_entity_poly.entity_id
_entity_poly.type
_entity_poly.pdbx_seq_one_letter_code
_entity_poly.pdbx_strand_id
1 'polypeptide(L)'
;MSVTIELPDDALARLRAEAERRGVSIDVIVAELADRLPAQATPKARRPLSFIGIGASGTKEPIGRRHREIVRDGYAPKTAKDA
;
A
#
# COMPACT_ATOMS: atom_id res chain seq x y z
N MET A 1 -19.12 -30.11 -1.93
CA MET A 1 -19.29 -29.04 -2.94
C MET A 1 -18.02 -29.04 -3.79
N SER A 2 -18.12 -29.10 -5.12
CA SER A 2 -16.97 -29.16 -6.01
C SER A 2 -16.76 -27.82 -6.72
N VAL A 3 -15.50 -27.42 -6.88
CA VAL A 3 -15.11 -26.21 -7.63
C VAL A 3 -14.16 -26.64 -8.72
N THR A 4 -14.37 -26.15 -9.94
CA THR A 4 -13.47 -26.35 -11.08
C THR A 4 -12.71 -25.06 -11.31
N ILE A 5 -11.38 -25.14 -11.38
CA ILE A 5 -10.49 -23.99 -11.57
C ILE A 5 -9.63 -24.27 -12.80
N GLU A 6 -9.71 -23.39 -13.79
CA GLU A 6 -8.81 -23.39 -14.93
C GLU A 6 -7.48 -22.76 -14.51
N LEU A 7 -6.39 -23.50 -14.69
CA LEU A 7 -5.04 -23.07 -14.31
C LEU A 7 -4.12 -23.15 -15.52
N PRO A 8 -3.23 -22.16 -15.70
CA PRO A 8 -2.10 -22.31 -16.61
C PRO A 8 -1.27 -23.56 -16.28
N ASP A 9 -0.70 -24.19 -17.32
CA ASP A 9 0.03 -25.46 -17.19
C ASP A 9 1.21 -25.35 -16.21
N ASP A 10 1.91 -24.21 -16.21
CA ASP A 10 3.03 -23.94 -15.32
C ASP A 10 2.59 -23.84 -13.85
N ALA A 11 1.43 -23.22 -13.59
CA ALA A 11 0.85 -23.16 -12.25
C ALA A 11 0.47 -24.56 -11.74
N LEU A 12 -0.14 -25.39 -12.59
CA LEU A 12 -0.49 -26.76 -12.24
C LEU A 12 0.75 -27.63 -11.98
N ALA A 13 1.81 -27.48 -12.78
CA ALA A 13 3.07 -28.18 -12.58
C ALA A 13 3.72 -27.84 -11.23
N ARG A 14 3.69 -26.56 -10.84
CA ARG A 14 4.22 -26.10 -9.54
C ARG A 14 3.41 -26.64 -8.36
N LEU A 15 2.09 -26.70 -8.48
CA LEU A 15 1.23 -27.29 -7.45
C LEU A 15 1.50 -28.80 -7.29
N ARG A 16 1.68 -29.53 -8.40
CA ARG A 16 2.05 -30.96 -8.38
C ARG A 16 3.39 -31.20 -7.71
N ALA A 17 4.41 -30.44 -8.09
CA ALA A 17 5.75 -30.56 -7.50
C ALA A 17 5.72 -30.31 -5.98
N GLU A 18 4.93 -29.33 -5.53
CA GLU A 18 4.80 -29.03 -4.10
C GLU A 18 4.01 -30.12 -3.34
N ALA A 19 2.98 -30.69 -3.97
CA ALA A 19 2.22 -31.81 -3.43
C ALA A 19 3.12 -33.04 -3.24
N GLU A 20 3.92 -33.38 -4.24
CA GLU A 20 4.92 -34.44 -4.18
C GLU A 20 5.97 -34.18 -3.09
N ARG A 21 6.52 -32.97 -3.03
CA ARG A 21 7.54 -32.58 -2.04
C ARG A 21 7.05 -32.74 -0.60
N ARG A 22 5.76 -32.46 -0.35
CA ARG A 22 5.14 -32.55 0.99
C ARG A 22 4.44 -33.88 1.26
N GLY A 23 4.28 -34.74 0.25
CA GLY A 23 3.52 -35.99 0.37
C GLY A 23 2.04 -35.79 0.65
N VAL A 24 1.43 -34.71 0.15
CA VAL A 24 0.01 -34.37 0.34
C VAL A 24 -0.70 -34.27 -1.01
N SER A 25 -2.04 -34.25 -1.01
CA SER A 25 -2.81 -34.02 -2.23
C SER A 25 -2.77 -32.55 -2.66
N ILE A 26 -3.02 -32.30 -3.95
CA ILE A 26 -3.09 -30.94 -4.51
C ILE A 26 -4.20 -30.13 -3.82
N ASP A 27 -5.32 -30.76 -3.46
CA ASP A 27 -6.45 -30.10 -2.80
C ASP A 27 -6.06 -29.46 -1.46
N VAL A 28 -5.15 -30.10 -0.70
CA VAL A 28 -4.64 -29.54 0.56
C VAL A 28 -3.87 -28.25 0.29
N ILE A 29 -3.02 -28.23 -0.73
CA ILE A 29 -2.25 -27.03 -1.10
C ILE A 29 -3.17 -25.93 -1.60
N VAL A 30 -4.17 -26.27 -2.41
CA VAL A 30 -5.16 -25.29 -2.92
C VAL A 30 -5.95 -24.69 -1.76
N ALA A 31 -6.38 -25.50 -0.79
CA ALA A 31 -7.07 -25.02 0.40
C ALA A 31 -6.18 -24.08 1.24
N GLU A 32 -4.92 -24.46 1.51
CA GLU A 32 -3.97 -23.61 2.23
C GLU A 32 -3.72 -22.27 1.51
N LEU A 33 -3.66 -22.27 0.18
CA LEU A 33 -3.49 -21.06 -0.61
C LEU A 33 -4.76 -20.19 -0.57
N ALA A 34 -5.94 -20.81 -0.65
CA ALA A 34 -7.22 -20.12 -0.56
C ALA A 34 -7.39 -19.42 0.79
N ASP A 35 -6.98 -20.05 1.90
CA ASP A 35 -7.04 -19.46 3.24
C ASP A 35 -6.13 -18.23 3.41
N ARG A 36 -5.09 -18.10 2.58
CA ARG A 36 -4.18 -16.95 2.57
C ARG A 36 -4.64 -15.83 1.65
N LEU A 37 -5.67 -16.05 0.84
CA LEU A 37 -6.22 -14.99 0.02
C LEU A 37 -6.81 -13.93 0.95
N PRO A 38 -6.58 -12.64 0.66
CA PRO A 38 -7.22 -11.59 1.43
C PRO A 38 -8.74 -11.82 1.38
N ALA A 39 -9.39 -11.80 2.55
CA ALA A 39 -10.84 -11.75 2.61
C ALA A 39 -11.32 -10.67 1.64
N GLN A 40 -12.29 -11.00 0.76
CA GLN A 40 -12.80 -10.09 -0.26
C GLN A 40 -12.79 -8.68 0.29
N ALA A 41 -11.96 -7.81 -0.33
CA ALA A 41 -11.78 -6.46 0.15
C ALA A 41 -13.17 -5.85 0.27
N THR A 42 -13.64 -5.70 1.51
CA THR A 42 -14.81 -4.88 1.80
C THR A 42 -14.49 -3.55 1.13
N PRO A 43 -15.33 -3.03 0.22
CA PRO A 43 -15.00 -1.84 -0.54
C PRO A 43 -14.48 -0.81 0.43
N LYS A 44 -13.17 -0.52 0.36
CA LYS A 44 -12.45 0.26 1.34
C LYS A 44 -13.25 1.54 1.50
N ALA A 45 -13.91 1.70 2.65
CA ALA A 45 -14.73 2.88 2.92
C ALA A 45 -13.89 4.08 2.49
N ARG A 46 -14.40 4.89 1.54
CA ARG A 46 -13.66 6.01 0.95
C ARG A 46 -13.19 6.87 2.11
N ARG A 47 -11.93 6.71 2.53
CA ARG A 47 -11.35 7.56 3.56
C ARG A 47 -11.42 8.96 2.98
N PRO A 48 -12.08 9.92 3.66
CA PRO A 48 -12.07 11.29 3.19
C PRO A 48 -10.60 11.70 3.03
N LEU A 49 -10.25 12.15 1.83
CA LEU A 49 -8.90 12.58 1.55
C LEU A 49 -8.56 13.72 2.51
N SER A 50 -7.46 13.59 3.26
CA SER A 50 -7.02 14.54 4.28
C SER A 50 -6.47 15.86 3.71
N PHE A 51 -6.74 16.16 2.43
CA PHE A 51 -6.34 17.40 1.78
C PHE A 51 -7.29 18.56 2.10
N ILE A 52 -8.49 18.28 2.63
CA ILE A 52 -9.43 19.31 3.11
C ILE A 52 -8.84 19.92 4.39
N GLY A 53 -8.06 21.00 4.24
CA GLY A 53 -7.42 21.70 5.35
C GLY A 53 -5.95 22.07 5.12
N ILE A 54 -5.28 21.49 4.11
CA ILE A 54 -3.92 21.90 3.74
C ILE A 54 -4.01 23.29 3.09
N GLY A 55 -3.61 24.32 3.84
CA GLY A 55 -3.65 25.72 3.40
C GLY A 55 -4.74 26.57 4.05
N ALA A 56 -5.65 25.98 4.83
CA ALA A 56 -6.64 26.71 5.62
C ALA A 56 -6.03 27.21 6.94
N SER A 57 -4.83 27.80 6.90
CA SER A 57 -4.42 28.68 8.00
C SER A 57 -5.30 29.93 7.86
N GLY A 58 -6.13 30.26 8.86
CA GLY A 58 -7.08 31.39 8.85
C GLY A 58 -6.47 32.80 8.70
N THR A 59 -5.26 32.87 8.16
CA THR A 59 -4.49 34.05 7.84
C THR A 59 -4.87 34.52 6.43
N LYS A 60 -5.34 35.77 6.32
CA LYS A 60 -5.64 36.41 5.02
C LYS A 60 -4.38 36.81 4.23
N GLU A 61 -3.21 36.68 4.84
CA GLU A 61 -1.95 37.09 4.23
C GLU A 61 -1.36 35.99 3.34
N PRO A 62 -0.81 36.32 2.16
CA PRO A 62 -0.30 35.31 1.23
C PRO A 62 0.84 34.50 1.85
N ILE A 63 0.64 33.18 1.95
CA ILE A 63 1.62 32.23 2.51
C ILE A 63 3.00 32.36 1.80
N GLY A 64 3.01 32.64 0.50
CA GLY A 64 4.25 32.84 -0.26
C GLY A 64 5.11 34.01 0.22
N ARG A 65 4.50 35.07 0.78
CA ARG A 65 5.21 36.20 1.38
C ARG A 65 5.88 35.77 2.69
N ARG A 66 5.10 35.11 3.55
CA ARG A 66 5.57 34.60 4.85
C ARG A 66 6.68 33.55 4.71
N HIS A 67 6.61 32.70 3.69
CA HIS A 67 7.68 31.74 3.38
C HIS A 67 9.01 32.45 3.07
N ARG A 68 8.99 33.52 2.25
CA ARG A 68 10.20 34.30 1.94
C ARG A 68 10.78 34.98 3.17
N GLU A 69 9.92 35.51 4.04
CA GLU A 69 10.33 36.13 5.32
C GLU A 69 10.95 35.09 6.25
N ILE A 70 10.33 33.93 6.45
CA ILE A 70 10.87 32.84 7.29
C ILE A 70 12.22 32.34 6.75
N VAL A 71 12.34 32.16 5.44
CA VAL A 71 13.62 31.74 4.83
C VAL A 71 14.67 32.83 5.05
N ARG A 72 14.35 34.10 4.78
CA ARG A 72 15.28 35.22 4.96
C ARG A 72 15.74 35.35 6.41
N ASP A 73 14.81 35.30 7.36
CA ASP A 73 15.07 35.67 8.76
C ASP A 73 15.60 34.48 9.57
N GLY A 74 15.19 33.24 9.24
CA GLY A 74 15.55 32.04 10.00
C GLY A 74 16.62 31.14 9.38
N TYR A 75 16.83 31.22 8.06
CA TYR A 75 17.62 30.23 7.31
C TYR A 75 18.64 30.83 6.33
N ALA A 76 18.47 32.06 5.85
CA ALA A 76 19.41 32.67 4.92
C ALA A 76 20.85 32.82 5.45
N PRO A 77 21.10 33.04 6.76
CA PRO A 77 22.48 33.05 7.27
C PRO A 77 23.01 31.66 7.63
N LYS A 78 22.20 30.60 7.54
CA LYS A 78 22.61 29.24 7.91
C LYS A 78 23.19 28.51 6.70
N THR A 79 24.30 27.84 6.91
CA THR A 79 24.91 26.94 5.93
C THR A 79 24.57 25.49 6.28
N ALA A 80 24.85 24.56 5.37
CA ALA A 80 24.67 23.13 5.61
C ALA A 80 25.46 22.57 6.81
N LYS A 81 26.40 23.36 7.37
CA LYS A 81 27.18 23.02 8.57
C LYS A 81 26.50 23.44 9.87
N ASP A 82 25.44 24.26 9.81
CA ASP A 82 24.72 24.81 10.96
C ASP A 82 23.40 24.06 11.26
N ALA A 83 23.21 22.89 10.63
CA ALA A 83 22.03 22.03 10.74
C ALA A 83 22.22 20.91 11.76
#